data_AF-X0XRQ1-F1
#
_entry.id   AF-X0XRQ1-F1
#
_cell.length_a   1.000
_cell.length_b   1.000
_cell.length_c   1.000
_cell.angle_alpha   90.00
_cell.angle_beta   90.00
_cell.angle_gamma   90.00
#
_symmetry.space_group_name_H-M   'P 1'
#
loop_
_entity.id
_entity.type
_entity.pdbx_description
1 polymer ?
#
loop_
_entity_poly.entity_id
_entity_poly.type
_entity_poly.pdbx_seq_one_letter_code
_entity_poly.pdbx_strand_id
1 'polypeptide(L)'
;RSRIGVQLIHKGHWYEKKVWPEYFQLAHMAGFEAIPKVRNVVELVKLIATYDVVVCAEGGISHIAKAVGTQAVVIFGGFADPAWSGYEDHYNITNKYWCSYCYNPKPCLEEPERKCMKEIKIEQVVNAVEELQRSGRA
;
A
#
# COMPACT_ATOMS: atom_id res chain seq x y z
N ARG A 1 -13.59 2.12 17.41
CA ARG A 1 -13.37 2.97 16.20
C ARG A 1 -12.53 2.14 15.25
N SER A 2 -12.84 2.13 13.95
CA SER A 2 -12.04 1.34 13.02
C SER A 2 -10.61 1.91 12.96
N ARG A 3 -9.61 1.03 12.94
CA ARG A 3 -8.20 1.37 12.98
C ARG A 3 -7.59 1.08 11.60
N ILE A 4 -7.20 2.13 10.89
CA ILE A 4 -6.60 2.03 9.55
C ILE A 4 -5.13 2.43 9.62
N GLY A 5 -4.23 1.49 9.29
CA GLY A 5 -2.78 1.70 9.34
C GLY A 5 -2.22 2.07 7.97
N VAL A 6 -1.37 3.09 7.90
CA VAL A 6 -0.72 3.56 6.66
C VAL A 6 0.79 3.35 6.73
N GLN A 7 1.37 2.64 5.76
CA GLN A 7 2.82 2.48 5.66
C GLN A 7 3.48 3.82 5.27
N LEU A 8 4.34 4.36 6.14
CA LEU A 8 5.20 5.51 5.81
C LEU A 8 6.67 5.14 5.61
N ILE A 9 7.10 4.02 6.19
CA ILE A 9 8.50 3.60 6.18
C ILE A 9 8.71 2.63 5.03
N HIS A 10 9.58 3.04 4.10
CA HIS A 10 10.01 2.24 2.97
C HIS A 10 11.54 2.08 2.97
N LYS A 11 12.08 1.08 2.27
CA LYS A 11 13.54 1.00 2.08
C LYS A 11 13.99 2.18 1.23
N GLY A 12 15.14 2.79 1.58
CA GLY A 12 15.64 4.01 0.93
C GLY A 12 15.65 3.95 -0.61
N HIS A 13 16.19 2.89 -1.18
CA HIS A 13 16.27 2.70 -2.65
C HIS A 13 14.91 2.57 -3.37
N TRP A 14 13.80 2.47 -2.63
CA TRP A 14 12.46 2.41 -3.24
C TRP A 14 11.78 3.78 -3.36
N TYR A 15 12.21 4.81 -2.63
CA TYR A 15 11.56 6.12 -2.64
C TYR A 15 11.50 6.75 -4.04
N GLU A 16 12.50 6.48 -4.87
CA GLU A 16 12.61 6.97 -6.25
C GLU A 16 11.86 6.08 -7.26
N LYS A 17 11.09 5.09 -6.78
CA LYS A 17 10.41 4.16 -7.70
C LYS A 17 9.06 3.63 -7.22
N LYS A 18 9.06 2.92 -6.09
CA LYS A 18 7.94 2.07 -5.63
C LYS A 18 7.06 2.71 -4.56
N VAL A 19 7.38 3.93 -4.14
CA VAL A 19 6.63 4.61 -3.09
C VAL A 19 5.59 5.50 -3.73
N TRP A 20 4.35 5.38 -3.29
CA TRP A 20 3.29 6.30 -3.67
C TRP A 20 3.46 7.62 -2.90
N PRO A 21 3.45 8.79 -3.57
CA PRO A 21 3.79 10.05 -2.91
C PRO A 21 2.82 10.46 -1.79
N GLU A 22 1.56 10.04 -1.86
CA GLU A 22 0.52 10.53 -0.95
C GLU A 22 0.39 9.75 0.36
N TYR A 23 1.27 8.78 0.63
CA TYR A 23 1.27 8.03 1.90
C TYR A 23 1.27 8.96 3.12
N PHE A 24 2.11 10.01 3.07
CA PHE A 24 2.22 10.97 4.17
C PHE A 24 0.93 11.76 4.37
N GLN A 25 0.32 12.26 3.28
CA GLN A 25 -0.94 12.99 3.35
C GLN A 25 -2.05 12.10 3.92
N LEU A 26 -2.17 10.87 3.41
CA LEU A 26 -3.20 9.91 3.84
C LEU A 26 -3.08 9.60 5.34
N ALA A 27 -1.88 9.39 5.87
CA ALA A 27 -1.66 9.08 7.29
C ALA A 27 -2.08 10.21 8.25
N HIS A 28 -2.28 11.44 7.76
CA HIS A 28 -2.73 12.59 8.55
C HIS A 28 -4.22 12.91 8.35
N MET A 29 -4.92 12.16 7.49
CA MET A 29 -6.37 12.28 7.35
C MET A 29 -7.09 11.66 8.54
N ALA A 30 -8.25 12.22 8.90
CA ALA A 30 -9.05 11.70 10.00
C ALA A 30 -9.42 10.21 9.77
N GLY A 31 -9.16 9.37 10.76
CA GLY A 31 -9.43 7.92 10.69
C GLY A 31 -8.26 7.06 10.21
N PHE A 32 -7.18 7.68 9.74
CA PHE A 32 -5.94 7.01 9.34
C PHE A 32 -4.84 7.29 10.36
N GLU A 33 -3.92 6.34 10.52
CA GLU A 33 -2.71 6.56 11.32
C GLU A 33 -1.48 5.92 10.66
N ALA A 34 -0.32 6.51 10.86
CA ALA A 34 0.94 5.93 10.42
C ALA A 34 1.23 4.63 11.18
N ILE A 35 1.63 3.57 10.48
CA ILE A 35 2.17 2.35 11.10
C ILE A 35 3.54 2.73 11.71
N PRO A 36 3.71 2.69 13.04
CA PRO A 36 4.95 3.09 13.68
C PRO A 36 6.10 2.13 13.35
N LYS A 37 7.33 2.65 13.48
CA LYS A 37 8.52 1.81 13.48
C LYS A 37 8.53 0.91 14.71
N VAL A 38 8.72 -0.39 14.49
CA VAL A 38 8.85 -1.40 15.55
C VAL A 38 10.23 -2.04 15.49
N ARG A 39 10.61 -2.81 16.53
CA ARG A 39 11.98 -3.32 16.66
C ARG A 39 12.27 -4.51 15.75
N ASN A 40 11.28 -5.35 15.48
CA ASN A 40 11.45 -6.57 14.71
C ASN A 40 10.15 -6.98 14.00
N VAL A 41 10.26 -8.00 13.14
CA VAL A 41 9.13 -8.50 12.34
C VAL A 41 8.01 -9.07 13.21
N VAL A 42 8.31 -9.67 14.36
CA VAL A 42 7.28 -10.25 15.25
C VAL A 42 6.39 -9.14 15.83
N GLU A 43 6.98 -8.03 16.29
CA GLU A 43 6.22 -6.86 16.73
C GLU A 43 5.41 -6.27 15.58
N LEU A 44 5.95 -6.24 14.36
CA LEU A 44 5.23 -5.75 13.18
C LEU A 44 4.01 -6.61 12.89
N VAL A 45 4.16 -7.94 12.87
CA VAL A 45 3.07 -8.90 12.66
C VAL A 45 1.96 -8.70 13.69
N LYS A 46 2.32 -8.61 14.98
CA LYS A 46 1.35 -8.36 16.06
C LYS A 46 0.62 -7.03 15.86
N LEU A 47 1.33 -5.99 15.47
CA LEU A 47 0.75 -4.67 15.22
C LEU A 47 -0.18 -4.69 14.01
N ILE A 48 0.21 -5.31 12.89
CA ILE A 48 -0.64 -5.42 11.69
C ILE A 48 -1.96 -6.12 12.03
N ALA A 49 -1.93 -7.20 12.83
CA ALA A 49 -3.12 -7.94 13.25
C ALA A 49 -4.13 -7.11 14.08
N THR A 50 -3.76 -5.92 14.55
CA THR A 50 -4.66 -5.03 15.32
C THR A 50 -5.34 -3.95 14.46
N TYR A 51 -5.01 -3.86 13.18
CA TYR A 51 -5.69 -2.99 12.23
C TYR A 51 -6.86 -3.72 11.57
N ASP A 52 -7.91 -2.98 11.23
CA ASP A 52 -8.99 -3.52 10.40
C ASP A 52 -8.57 -3.54 8.93
N VAL A 53 -7.88 -2.47 8.50
CA VAL A 53 -7.36 -2.31 7.14
C VAL A 53 -5.97 -1.68 7.20
N VAL A 54 -5.06 -2.14 6.33
CA VAL A 54 -3.76 -1.48 6.13
C VAL A 54 -3.58 -0.98 4.71
N VAL A 55 -3.06 0.23 4.55
CA VAL A 55 -2.66 0.80 3.26
C VAL A 55 -1.15 0.70 3.14
N CYS A 56 -0.67 -0.05 2.16
CA CYS A 56 0.75 -0.37 2.02
C CYS A 56 1.19 -0.53 0.57
N ALA A 57 2.51 -0.49 0.35
CA ALA A 57 3.07 -0.80 -0.95
C ALA A 57 3.10 -2.33 -1.16
N GLU A 58 3.18 -2.75 -2.42
CA GLU A 58 3.56 -4.12 -2.75
C GLU A 58 4.83 -4.54 -1.97
N GLY A 59 4.74 -5.65 -1.23
CA GLY A 59 5.84 -6.20 -0.43
C GLY A 59 5.44 -6.66 0.97
N GLY A 60 6.38 -6.57 1.91
CA GLY A 60 6.33 -7.28 3.20
C GLY A 60 5.08 -7.04 4.05
N ILE A 61 4.58 -5.80 4.15
CA ILE A 61 3.37 -5.50 4.94
C ILE A 61 2.13 -6.15 4.31
N SER A 62 2.02 -6.15 2.98
CA SER A 62 0.91 -6.82 2.27
C SER A 62 0.85 -8.32 2.57
N HIS A 63 2.02 -8.99 2.56
CA HIS A 63 2.12 -10.41 2.90
C HIS A 63 1.83 -10.69 4.38
N ILE A 64 2.31 -9.82 5.28
CA ILE A 64 1.99 -9.93 6.71
C ILE A 64 0.48 -9.80 6.93
N ALA A 65 -0.15 -8.79 6.32
CA ALA A 65 -1.58 -8.55 6.44
C ALA A 65 -2.39 -9.79 6.01
N LYS A 66 -2.03 -10.39 4.86
CA LYS A 66 -2.62 -11.65 4.41
C LYS A 66 -2.44 -12.78 5.43
N ALA A 67 -1.25 -12.94 5.98
CA ALA A 67 -0.93 -14.02 6.91
C ALA A 67 -1.69 -13.93 8.25
N VAL A 68 -2.03 -12.73 8.70
CA VAL A 68 -2.77 -12.50 9.96
C VAL A 68 -4.26 -12.22 9.77
N GLY A 69 -4.75 -12.27 8.53
CA GLY A 69 -6.17 -12.02 8.22
C GLY A 69 -6.58 -10.54 8.25
N THR A 70 -5.63 -9.61 8.24
CA THR A 70 -5.92 -8.17 8.11
C THR A 70 -6.08 -7.83 6.62
N GLN A 71 -7.17 -7.16 6.26
CA GLN A 71 -7.38 -6.71 4.89
C GLN A 71 -6.39 -5.59 4.53
N ALA A 72 -5.97 -5.54 3.26
CA ALA A 72 -5.05 -4.49 2.80
C ALA A 72 -5.54 -3.81 1.53
N VAL A 73 -5.33 -2.50 1.46
CA VAL A 73 -5.26 -1.75 0.21
C VAL A 73 -3.79 -1.68 -0.20
N VAL A 74 -3.45 -2.36 -1.30
CA VAL A 74 -2.07 -2.52 -1.74
C VAL A 74 -1.83 -1.69 -2.98
N ILE A 75 -0.84 -0.79 -2.92
CA ILE A 75 -0.52 0.09 -4.04
C ILE A 75 0.54 -0.57 -4.93
N PHE A 76 0.10 -1.09 -6.06
CA PHE A 76 0.92 -1.61 -7.16
C PHE A 76 1.16 -0.49 -8.19
N GLY A 77 1.93 0.53 -7.83
CA GLY A 77 2.20 1.65 -8.75
C GLY A 77 3.26 1.35 -9.81
N GLY A 78 3.14 0.19 -10.44
CA GLY A 78 3.75 -0.08 -11.73
C GLY A 78 5.11 -0.75 -11.76
N PHE A 79 5.64 -1.24 -10.64
CA PHE A 79 6.80 -2.14 -10.70
C PHE A 79 6.40 -3.56 -11.11
N ALA A 80 5.45 -4.16 -10.40
CA ALA A 80 5.05 -5.55 -10.57
C ALA A 80 3.55 -5.65 -10.84
N ASP A 81 3.17 -6.64 -11.65
CA ASP A 81 1.77 -7.02 -11.84
C ASP A 81 1.25 -7.71 -10.58
N PRO A 82 0.10 -7.30 -10.00
CA PRO A 82 -0.53 -8.01 -8.89
C PRO A 82 -0.89 -9.45 -9.24
N ALA A 83 -0.94 -9.85 -10.51
CA ALA A 83 -1.09 -11.26 -10.89
C ALA A 83 -0.02 -12.19 -10.28
N TRP A 84 1.14 -11.65 -9.87
CA TRP A 84 2.23 -12.44 -9.28
C TRP A 84 2.26 -12.45 -7.74
N SER A 85 1.93 -11.32 -7.10
CA SER A 85 2.11 -11.14 -5.65
C SER A 85 0.93 -10.47 -4.95
N GLY A 86 -0.12 -10.10 -5.68
CA GLY A 86 -1.38 -9.62 -5.12
C GLY A 86 -2.23 -10.77 -4.58
N TYR A 87 -3.08 -10.43 -3.61
CA TYR A 87 -4.08 -11.36 -3.07
C TYR A 87 -5.48 -10.89 -3.46
N GLU A 88 -6.36 -11.80 -3.83
CA GLU A 88 -7.72 -11.48 -4.29
C GLU A 88 -8.61 -10.88 -3.20
N ASP A 89 -8.34 -11.20 -1.94
CA ASP A 89 -9.04 -10.65 -0.77
C ASP A 89 -8.45 -9.32 -0.28
N HIS A 90 -7.37 -8.86 -0.90
CA HIS A 90 -6.87 -7.50 -0.76
C HIS A 90 -7.36 -6.63 -1.91
N TYR A 91 -7.49 -5.33 -1.66
CA TYR A 91 -7.77 -4.37 -2.71
C TYR A 91 -6.47 -3.93 -3.39
N ASN A 92 -6.15 -4.52 -4.54
CA ASN A 92 -4.92 -4.21 -5.28
C ASN A 92 -5.13 -3.02 -6.21
N ILE A 93 -4.69 -1.84 -5.80
CA ILE A 93 -4.74 -0.64 -6.64
C ILE A 93 -3.61 -0.72 -7.66
N THR A 94 -3.99 -0.78 -8.92
CA THR A 94 -3.07 -0.72 -10.05
C THR A 94 -3.33 0.52 -10.87
N ASN A 95 -2.30 0.96 -11.57
CA ASN A 95 -2.44 2.00 -12.56
C ASN A 95 -1.74 1.57 -13.85
N LYS A 96 -2.56 1.22 -14.84
CA LYS A 96 -2.07 0.73 -16.13
C LYS A 96 -1.72 1.92 -17.02
N TYR A 97 -0.51 2.40 -16.86
CA TYR A 97 0.14 3.37 -17.74
C TYR A 97 1.19 2.68 -18.62
N TRP A 98 1.62 3.34 -19.68
CA TRP A 98 2.69 2.84 -20.58
C TRP A 98 3.99 2.47 -19.84
N CYS A 99 4.26 3.09 -18.68
CA CYS A 99 5.43 2.80 -17.84
C CYS A 99 5.18 1.72 -16.76
N SER A 100 4.07 0.99 -16.83
CA SER A 100 3.61 -0.01 -15.84
C SER A 100 3.13 -1.28 -16.54
N TYR A 101 3.57 -2.49 -16.19
CA TYR A 101 4.54 -2.84 -15.15
C TYR A 101 5.97 -2.86 -15.71
N CYS A 102 6.89 -2.12 -15.11
CA CYS A 102 8.23 -1.94 -15.67
C CYS A 102 9.25 -3.00 -15.25
N TYR A 103 9.04 -3.70 -14.12
CA TYR A 103 9.96 -4.69 -13.50
C TYR A 103 11.43 -4.25 -13.31
N ASN A 104 11.74 -2.99 -13.59
CA ASN A 104 13.08 -2.44 -13.49
C ASN A 104 13.34 -2.08 -12.01
N PRO A 105 14.41 -2.53 -11.35
CA PRO A 105 14.66 -2.16 -9.96
C PRO A 105 15.35 -0.79 -9.80
N LYS A 106 15.88 -0.20 -10.88
CA LYS A 106 16.59 1.10 -10.86
C LYS A 106 15.61 2.27 -10.66
N PRO A 107 16.06 3.44 -10.19
CA PRO A 107 15.25 4.66 -10.14
C PRO A 107 14.52 4.92 -11.47
N CYS A 108 13.34 5.53 -11.40
CA CYS A 108 12.63 5.94 -12.60
C CYS A 108 13.32 7.17 -13.18
N LEU A 109 13.73 7.11 -14.46
CA LEU A 109 14.38 8.22 -15.15
C LEU A 109 13.56 8.70 -16.36
N GLU A 110 12.38 8.10 -16.57
CA GLU A 110 11.51 8.35 -17.71
C GLU A 110 10.52 9.47 -17.39
N GLU A 111 10.40 10.47 -18.27
CA GLU A 111 9.51 11.62 -18.04
C GLU A 111 8.05 11.38 -18.53
N PRO A 112 7.01 11.80 -17.77
CA PRO A 112 7.10 12.34 -16.42
C PRO A 112 7.38 11.24 -15.39
N GLU A 113 8.38 11.49 -14.54
CA GLU A 113 8.91 10.50 -13.60
C GLU A 113 7.79 9.92 -12.72
N ARG A 114 7.69 8.58 -12.69
CA ARG A 114 6.74 7.82 -11.85
C ARG A 114 5.28 8.20 -12.09
N LYS A 115 4.89 8.50 -13.33
CA LYS A 115 3.49 8.79 -13.69
C LYS A 115 2.52 7.70 -13.18
N CYS A 116 2.89 6.43 -13.31
CA CYS A 116 2.11 5.29 -12.81
C CYS A 116 1.79 5.37 -11.31
N MET A 117 2.67 5.95 -10.50
CA MET A 117 2.43 6.22 -9.07
C MET A 117 1.64 7.52 -8.85
N LYS A 118 2.08 8.62 -9.46
CA LYS A 118 1.54 9.96 -9.21
C LYS A 118 0.06 10.10 -9.62
N GLU A 119 -0.38 9.32 -10.59
CA GLU A 119 -1.75 9.33 -11.09
C GLU A 119 -2.71 8.51 -10.21
N ILE A 120 -2.20 7.74 -9.23
CA ILE A 120 -3.03 7.12 -8.20
C ILE A 120 -3.42 8.23 -7.22
N LYS A 121 -4.70 8.58 -7.19
CA LYS A 121 -5.23 9.65 -6.36
C LYS A 121 -5.60 9.15 -4.97
N ILE A 122 -5.52 10.05 -4.00
CA ILE A 122 -5.83 9.73 -2.60
C ILE A 122 -7.26 9.25 -2.43
N GLU A 123 -8.21 9.80 -3.20
CA GLU A 123 -9.62 9.41 -3.15
C GLU A 123 -9.83 7.97 -3.61
N GLN A 124 -9.02 7.46 -4.55
CA GLN A 124 -9.09 6.06 -4.97
C GLN A 124 -8.72 5.13 -3.81
N VAL A 125 -7.74 5.53 -3.00
CA VAL A 125 -7.30 4.77 -1.83
C VAL A 125 -8.33 4.83 -0.71
N VAL A 126 -8.90 6.02 -0.44
CA VAL A 126 -9.97 6.17 0.56
C VAL A 126 -11.19 5.33 0.20
N ASN A 127 -11.66 5.37 -1.05
CA ASN A 127 -12.80 4.57 -1.50
C ASN A 127 -12.55 3.07 -1.35
N ALA A 128 -11.33 2.60 -1.67
CA ALA A 128 -10.94 1.20 -1.48
C ALA A 128 -10.97 0.77 -0.01
N VAL A 129 -10.51 1.64 0.90
CA VAL A 129 -10.59 1.37 2.35
C VAL A 129 -12.04 1.28 2.81
N GLU A 130 -12.89 2.22 2.38
CA GLU A 130 -14.32 2.21 2.73
C GLU A 130 -15.04 0.96 2.20
N GLU A 131 -14.68 0.48 1.01
CA GLU A 131 -15.23 -0.75 0.44
C GLU A 131 -14.87 -1.97 1.28
N LEU A 132 -13.60 -2.12 1.66
CA LEU A 132 -13.15 -3.19 2.55
C LEU A 132 -13.88 -3.13 3.90
N GLN A 133 -13.99 -1.95 4.51
CA GLN A 133 -14.71 -1.76 5.78
C GLN A 133 -16.20 -2.12 5.68
N ARG A 134 -16.85 -1.92 4.53
CA ARG A 134 -18.24 -2.36 4.32
C ARG A 134 -18.34 -3.88 4.19
N SER A 135 -17.42 -4.50 3.46
CA SER A 135 -17.40 -5.94 3.21
C SER A 135 -17.07 -6.79 4.46
N GLY A 136 -16.18 -6.31 5.35
CA GLY A 136 -15.81 -7.02 6.58
C GLY A 136 -16.80 -6.87 7.75
N ARG A 137 -17.92 -6.15 7.58
CA ARG A 137 -18.99 -6.00 8.58
C ARG A 137 -20.22 -6.87 8.30
N ALA A 138 -20.18 -7.68 7.25
CA ALA A 138 -21.19 -8.70 6.93
C ALA A 138 -20.82 -10.03 7.59
#